data_AF-A0A975CCN6-F1
#
_entry.id   AF-A0A975CCN6-F1
#
_cell.length_a   1.000
_cell.length_b   1.000
_cell.length_c   1.000
_cell.angle_alpha   90.00
_cell.angle_beta   90.00
_cell.angle_gamma   90.00
#
_symmetry.space_group_name_H-M   'P 1'
#
loop_
_entity.id
_entity.type
_entity.pdbx_description
1 polymer ?
#
loop_
_entity_poly.entity_id
_entity_poly.type
_entity_poly.pdbx_seq_one_letter_code
_entity_poly.pdbx_strand_id
1 'polypeptide(L)'
;MKTITMVWTSFIASLGMLIALRGLHYFNFIDWSPVGWADRWKLFGSSSALWKWTLLFIIILISTVVFYYLIALTSSIPPTITSLIVSIILALAIEWSILVPSTLAEGLRTISYPFFAILAVAIRFITGTAVFVKKLPKEATK
;
A
#
# COMPACT_ATOMS: atom_id res chain seq x y z
N MET A 1 23.93 4.05 4.85
CA MET A 1 22.79 3.39 5.54
C MET A 1 21.38 3.85 5.12
N LYS A 2 21.09 5.14 4.92
CA LYS A 2 19.70 5.62 4.66
C LYS A 2 19.04 5.02 3.41
N THR A 3 19.78 4.90 2.31
CA THR A 3 19.26 4.34 1.05
C THR A 3 18.99 2.83 1.15
N ILE A 4 19.87 2.08 1.82
CA ILE A 4 19.68 0.63 1.97
C ILE A 4 18.47 0.32 2.87
N THR A 5 18.29 1.08 3.95
CA THR A 5 17.11 0.93 4.82
C THR A 5 15.82 1.26 4.07
N MET A 6 15.82 2.31 3.25
CA MET A 6 14.67 2.62 2.39
C MET A 6 14.34 1.47 1.45
N VAL A 7 15.32 0.96 0.70
CA VAL A 7 15.13 -0.15 -0.25
C VAL A 7 14.54 -1.38 0.46
N TRP A 8 15.11 -1.78 1.60
CA TRP A 8 14.59 -2.91 2.37
C TRP A 8 13.21 -2.66 2.95
N THR A 9 12.94 -1.45 3.45
CA THR A 9 11.63 -1.10 4.01
C THR A 9 10.55 -1.20 2.93
N SER A 10 10.78 -0.60 1.76
CA SER A 10 9.84 -0.65 0.65
C SER A 10 9.67 -2.07 0.10
N PHE A 11 10.75 -2.85 0.01
CA PHE A 11 10.68 -4.24 -0.42
C PHE A 11 9.86 -5.11 0.55
N ILE A 12 10.13 -5.04 1.85
CA ILE A 12 9.39 -5.80 2.88
C ILE A 12 7.93 -5.35 2.92
N ALA A 13 7.66 -4.05 2.87
CA ALA A 13 6.30 -3.52 2.86
C ALA A 13 5.51 -3.98 1.64
N SER A 14 6.10 -3.90 0.44
CA SER A 14 5.44 -4.32 -0.80
C SER A 14 5.23 -5.83 -0.86
N LEU A 15 6.20 -6.63 -0.42
CA LEU A 15 6.05 -8.08 -0.34
C LEU A 15 4.98 -8.48 0.67
N GLY A 16 5.00 -7.89 1.85
CA GLY A 16 3.99 -8.10 2.89
C GLY A 16 2.58 -7.72 2.40
N MET A 17 2.46 -6.58 1.72
CA MET A 17 1.21 -6.13 1.10
C MET A 17 0.70 -7.11 0.04
N LEU A 18 1.58 -7.61 -0.83
CA LEU A 18 1.22 -8.56 -1.87
C LEU A 18 0.70 -9.88 -1.29
N ILE A 19 1.41 -10.42 -0.29
CA ILE A 19 1.02 -11.64 0.41
C ILE A 19 -0.33 -11.43 1.12
N ALA A 20 -0.48 -10.30 1.81
CA ALA A 20 -1.72 -9.97 2.51
C ALA A 20 -2.91 -9.81 1.56
N LEU A 21 -2.75 -9.12 0.42
CA LEU A 21 -3.76 -9.00 -0.63
C LEU A 21 -4.16 -10.37 -1.19
N ARG A 22 -3.18 -11.24 -1.41
CA ARG A 22 -3.44 -12.60 -1.87
C ARG A 22 -4.22 -13.41 -0.82
N GLY A 23 -3.89 -13.24 0.46
CA GLY A 23 -4.65 -13.82 1.57
C GLY A 23 -6.08 -13.29 1.63
N LEU A 24 -6.27 -11.97 1.60
CA LEU A 24 -7.59 -11.35 1.59
C LEU A 24 -8.47 -11.88 0.46
N HIS A 25 -7.92 -11.97 -0.74
CA HIS A 25 -8.63 -12.51 -1.89
C HIS A 25 -8.93 -14.01 -1.73
N TYR A 26 -7.96 -14.79 -1.26
CA TYR A 26 -8.14 -16.24 -1.07
C TYR A 26 -9.23 -16.57 -0.04
N PHE A 27 -9.35 -15.78 1.02
CA PHE A 27 -10.38 -15.94 2.06
C PHE A 27 -11.68 -15.17 1.80
N ASN A 28 -11.84 -14.54 0.63
CA ASN A 28 -13.01 -13.71 0.28
C ASN A 28 -13.29 -12.58 1.30
N PHE A 29 -12.24 -11.99 1.89
CA PHE A 29 -12.36 -10.81 2.76
C PHE A 29 -12.50 -9.50 1.97
N ILE A 30 -12.30 -9.56 0.65
CA ILE A 30 -12.52 -8.48 -0.30
C ILE A 30 -13.40 -9.00 -1.44
N ASP A 31 -14.37 -8.20 -1.85
CA ASP A 31 -15.30 -8.56 -2.94
C ASP A 31 -14.71 -8.32 -4.33
N TRP A 32 -13.46 -7.88 -4.41
CA TRP A 32 -12.78 -7.51 -5.64
C TRP A 32 -11.46 -8.26 -5.83
N SER A 33 -11.08 -8.45 -7.10
CA SER A 33 -9.81 -9.10 -7.42
C SER A 33 -8.63 -8.11 -7.43
N PRO A 34 -7.55 -8.35 -6.65
CA PRO A 34 -6.35 -7.50 -6.65
C PRO A 34 -5.67 -7.35 -8.01
N VAL A 35 -5.89 -8.29 -8.92
CA VAL A 35 -5.34 -8.29 -10.28
C VAL A 35 -6.39 -7.95 -11.35
N GLY A 36 -7.63 -7.67 -10.95
CA GLY A 36 -8.72 -7.33 -11.86
C GLY A 36 -8.58 -5.98 -12.55
N TRP A 37 -7.61 -5.14 -12.13
CA TRP A 37 -7.27 -3.88 -12.80
C TRP A 37 -6.75 -4.11 -14.22
N ALA A 38 -6.05 -5.22 -14.48
CA ALA A 38 -5.48 -5.53 -15.79
C ALA A 38 -6.57 -5.68 -16.87
N ASP A 39 -7.66 -6.37 -16.51
CA ASP A 39 -8.78 -6.58 -17.43
C ASP A 39 -9.58 -5.29 -17.65
N ARG A 40 -9.79 -4.49 -16.60
CA ARG A 40 -10.49 -3.20 -16.70
C ARG A 40 -9.74 -2.17 -17.55
N TRP A 41 -8.44 -2.03 -17.34
CA TRP A 41 -7.64 -1.05 -18.07
C TRP A 41 -7.26 -1.52 -19.47
N LYS A 42 -7.70 -2.74 -19.86
CA LYS A 42 -7.31 -3.43 -21.10
C LYS A 42 -5.79 -3.56 -21.24
N LEU A 43 -5.07 -3.51 -20.13
CA LEU A 43 -3.63 -3.67 -20.05
C LEU A 43 -3.35 -5.12 -19.65
N PHE A 44 -2.78 -5.90 -20.57
CA PHE A 44 -2.36 -7.29 -20.28
C PHE A 44 -3.51 -8.25 -19.92
N GLY A 45 -4.73 -8.01 -20.43
CA GLY A 45 -5.91 -8.83 -20.11
C GLY A 45 -5.76 -10.32 -20.49
N SER A 46 -5.04 -10.62 -21.57
CA SER A 46 -4.73 -11.99 -22.02
C SER A 46 -3.51 -12.63 -21.34
N SER A 47 -2.82 -11.91 -20.45
CA SER A 47 -1.62 -12.41 -19.79
C SER A 47 -1.94 -13.33 -18.62
N SER A 48 -0.97 -14.18 -18.26
CA SER A 48 -1.13 -15.12 -17.16
C SER A 48 -1.39 -14.41 -15.83
N ALA A 49 -2.13 -15.06 -14.93
CA ALA A 49 -2.40 -14.52 -13.59
C ALA A 49 -1.10 -14.19 -12.84
N LEU A 50 -0.07 -15.03 -12.98
CA LEU A 50 1.24 -14.80 -12.40
C LEU A 50 1.84 -13.46 -12.85
N TRP A 51 1.76 -13.15 -14.14
CA TRP A 51 2.25 -11.87 -14.69
C TRP A 51 1.53 -10.66 -14.10
N LYS A 52 0.19 -10.75 -13.97
CA LYS A 52 -0.61 -9.68 -13.35
C LYS A 52 -0.21 -9.43 -11.88
N TRP A 53 0.06 -10.50 -11.12
CA TRP A 53 0.57 -10.39 -9.75
C TRP A 53 1.98 -9.82 -9.67
N THR A 54 2.88 -10.20 -10.58
CA THR A 54 4.22 -9.62 -10.67
C THR A 54 4.18 -8.13 -10.98
N LEU A 55 3.33 -7.71 -11.92
CA LEU A 55 3.12 -6.28 -12.22
C LEU A 55 2.55 -5.51 -11.03
N LEU A 56 1.56 -6.09 -10.34
CA LEU A 56 1.00 -5.51 -9.13
C LEU A 56 2.08 -5.32 -8.06
N PHE A 57 2.96 -6.30 -7.86
CA PHE A 57 4.10 -6.18 -6.96
C PHE A 57 5.02 -5.02 -7.33
N ILE A 58 5.37 -4.87 -8.62
CA ILE A 58 6.21 -3.76 -9.09
C ILE A 58 5.54 -2.40 -8.83
N ILE A 59 4.22 -2.29 -9.09
CA ILE A 59 3.46 -1.07 -8.82
C ILE A 59 3.50 -0.74 -7.33
N ILE A 60 3.19 -1.70 -6.45
CA ILE A 60 3.23 -1.51 -4.99
C ILE A 60 4.65 -1.14 -4.53
N LEU A 61 5.68 -1.79 -5.06
CA LEU A 61 7.07 -1.49 -4.73
C LEU A 61 7.43 -0.04 -5.08
N ILE A 62 7.10 0.42 -6.29
CA ILE A 62 7.34 1.81 -6.70
C ILE A 62 6.55 2.77 -5.81
N SER A 63 5.27 2.51 -5.55
CA SER A 63 4.43 3.34 -4.69
C SER A 63 4.97 3.44 -3.26
N THR A 64 5.47 2.34 -2.68
CA THR A 64 6.04 2.34 -1.32
C THR A 64 7.39 3.06 -1.25
N VAL A 65 8.21 3.02 -2.30
CA VAL A 65 9.44 3.84 -2.40
C VAL A 65 9.10 5.33 -2.45
N VAL A 66 8.18 5.72 -3.33
CA VAL A 66 7.73 7.12 -3.45
C VAL A 66 7.15 7.60 -2.12
N PHE A 67 6.29 6.80 -1.49
CA PHE A 67 5.70 7.14 -0.21
C PHE A 67 6.74 7.29 0.90
N TYR A 68 7.75 6.42 0.97
CA TYR A 68 8.86 6.56 1.93
C TYR A 68 9.55 7.92 1.77
N TYR A 69 9.87 8.33 0.53
CA TYR A 69 10.48 9.63 0.25
C TYR A 69 9.62 10.80 0.72
N LEU A 70 8.31 10.77 0.43
CA LEU A 70 7.39 11.83 0.86
C LEU A 70 7.35 11.99 2.38
N ILE A 71 7.34 10.88 3.12
CA ILE A 71 7.39 10.90 4.58
C ILE A 71 8.73 11.42 5.10
N ALA A 72 9.84 11.00 4.48
CA ALA A 72 11.16 11.48 4.84
C ALA A 72 11.29 13.01 4.71
N LEU A 73 10.52 13.64 3.82
CA LEU A 73 10.46 15.10 3.69
C LEU A 73 9.62 15.77 4.80
N THR A 74 8.50 15.16 5.21
CA THR A 74 7.42 15.80 5.99
C THR A 74 7.37 15.44 7.49
N SER A 75 8.48 14.92 8.05
CA SER A 75 8.65 14.27 9.38
C SER A 75 8.14 14.94 10.66
N SER A 76 7.34 16.00 10.58
CA SER A 76 6.74 16.70 11.72
C SER A 76 5.48 16.02 12.27
N ILE A 77 4.83 15.15 11.48
CA ILE A 77 3.57 14.50 11.85
C ILE A 77 3.84 13.15 12.56
N PRO A 78 3.15 12.84 13.68
CA PRO A 78 3.28 11.54 14.34
C PRO A 78 2.96 10.37 13.39
N PRO A 79 3.81 9.33 13.34
CA PRO A 79 3.63 8.20 12.41
C PRO A 79 2.26 7.54 12.47
N THR A 80 1.67 7.44 13.67
CA THR A 80 0.35 6.85 13.89
C THR A 80 -0.77 7.67 13.23
N ILE A 81 -0.70 9.01 13.33
CA ILE A 81 -1.71 9.89 12.73
C ILE A 81 -1.60 9.83 11.21
N THR A 82 -0.38 9.94 10.68
CA THR A 82 -0.14 9.82 9.24
C THR A 82 -0.62 8.48 8.71
N SER A 83 -0.33 7.38 9.41
CA SER A 83 -0.74 6.06 8.94
C SER A 83 -2.23 5.90 8.85
N LEU A 84 -2.99 6.41 9.83
CA LEU A 84 -4.45 6.34 9.84
C LEU A 84 -5.06 7.19 8.73
N ILE A 85 -4.65 8.45 8.60
CA ILE A 85 -5.21 9.36 7.59
C ILE A 85 -4.91 8.83 6.18
N VAL A 86 -3.66 8.45 5.91
CA VAL A 86 -3.27 7.99 4.57
C VAL A 86 -3.93 6.64 4.23
N SER A 87 -4.06 5.72 5.19
CA SER A 87 -4.75 4.44 4.95
C SER A 87 -6.23 4.61 4.65
N ILE A 88 -6.94 5.52 5.35
CA ILE A 88 -8.35 5.84 5.04
C ILE A 88 -8.47 6.36 3.60
N ILE A 89 -7.63 7.34 3.24
CA ILE A 89 -7.66 7.96 1.91
C ILE A 89 -7.37 6.92 0.82
N LEU A 90 -6.32 6.09 1.00
CA LEU A 90 -5.93 5.08 0.02
C LEU A 90 -6.94 3.94 -0.08
N ALA A 91 -7.50 3.48 1.03
CA ALA A 91 -8.51 2.42 1.02
C ALA A 91 -9.72 2.87 0.19
N LEU A 92 -10.26 4.06 0.49
CA LEU A 92 -11.36 4.66 -0.26
C LEU A 92 -11.01 4.83 -1.75
N ALA A 93 -9.85 5.42 -2.05
CA ALA A 93 -9.44 5.67 -3.42
C ALA A 93 -9.30 4.37 -4.24
N ILE A 94 -8.66 3.35 -3.66
CA ILE A 94 -8.45 2.06 -4.33
C ILE A 94 -9.79 1.34 -4.50
N GLU A 95 -10.56 1.17 -3.44
CA GLU A 95 -11.82 0.42 -3.51
C GLU A 95 -12.84 1.09 -4.42
N TRP A 96 -12.96 2.41 -4.38
CA TRP A 96 -13.93 3.11 -5.23
C TRP A 96 -13.49 3.16 -6.68
N SER A 97 -12.17 3.15 -6.97
CA SER A 97 -11.67 2.99 -8.34
C SER A 97 -12.00 1.62 -8.94
N ILE A 98 -12.26 0.62 -8.10
CA ILE A 98 -12.54 -0.77 -8.52
C ILE A 98 -14.04 -1.04 -8.46
N LEU A 99 -14.72 -0.82 -7.35
CA LEU A 99 -16.13 -1.17 -7.18
C LEU A 99 -17.07 -0.20 -7.90
N VAL A 100 -16.65 1.04 -8.17
CA VAL A 100 -17.44 2.08 -8.85
C VAL A 100 -18.87 2.17 -8.30
N PRO A 101 -19.02 2.45 -6.99
CA PRO A 101 -20.34 2.52 -6.37
C PRO A 101 -21.19 3.63 -6.99
N SER A 102 -22.49 3.37 -7.16
CA SER A 102 -23.42 4.31 -7.78
C SER A 102 -23.83 5.46 -6.86
N THR A 103 -23.73 5.24 -5.55
CA THR A 103 -24.05 6.22 -4.50
C THR A 103 -23.02 6.19 -3.37
N LEU A 104 -22.92 7.29 -2.61
CA LEU A 104 -22.04 7.37 -1.43
C LEU A 104 -22.41 6.32 -0.36
N ALA A 105 -23.71 6.08 -0.16
CA ALA A 105 -24.19 5.12 0.85
C ALA A 105 -23.81 3.68 0.47
N GLU A 106 -23.86 3.34 -0.81
CA GLU A 106 -23.39 2.05 -1.32
C GLU A 106 -21.87 1.92 -1.19
N GLY A 107 -21.13 2.96 -1.56
CA GLY A 107 -19.67 2.99 -1.47
C GLY A 107 -19.11 2.89 -0.05
N LEU A 108 -19.87 3.30 0.97
CA LEU A 108 -19.47 3.15 2.38
C LEU A 108 -19.75 1.74 2.92
N ARG A 109 -20.74 1.03 2.37
CA ARG A 109 -21.09 -0.33 2.79
C ARG A 109 -20.15 -1.39 2.25
N THR A 110 -19.47 -1.10 1.15
CA THR A 110 -18.57 -2.01 0.46
C THR A 110 -17.11 -1.89 0.91
N ILE A 111 -16.84 -1.07 1.94
CA ILE A 111 -15.47 -0.87 2.43
C ILE A 111 -14.98 -2.10 3.16
N SER A 112 -13.85 -2.68 2.73
CA SER A 112 -13.24 -3.82 3.40
C SER A 112 -12.38 -3.37 4.58
N TYR A 113 -12.88 -3.57 5.81
CA TYR A 113 -12.11 -3.34 7.03
C TYR A 113 -10.78 -4.14 7.06
N PRO A 114 -10.73 -5.42 6.65
CA PRO A 114 -9.47 -6.16 6.54
C PRO A 114 -8.45 -5.49 5.61
N PHE A 115 -8.90 -4.98 4.45
CA PHE A 115 -8.02 -4.26 3.52
C PHE A 115 -7.46 -2.99 4.12
N PHE A 116 -8.32 -2.18 4.76
CA PHE A 116 -7.90 -0.99 5.49
C PHE A 116 -6.85 -1.32 6.57
N ALA A 117 -7.06 -2.37 7.35
CA ALA A 117 -6.13 -2.76 8.42
C ALA A 117 -4.73 -3.09 7.87
N ILE A 118 -4.66 -3.84 6.77
CA ILE A 118 -3.40 -4.18 6.11
C ILE A 118 -2.70 -2.93 5.56
N LEU A 119 -3.44 -2.01 4.92
CA LEU A 119 -2.91 -0.71 4.49
C LEU A 119 -2.34 0.08 5.67
N ALA A 120 -3.10 0.20 6.77
CA ALA A 120 -2.69 0.95 7.95
C ALA A 120 -1.40 0.39 8.56
N VAL A 121 -1.26 -0.94 8.66
CA VAL A 121 -0.04 -1.60 9.15
C VAL A 121 1.15 -1.33 8.23
N ALA A 122 0.99 -1.51 6.92
CA ALA A 122 2.06 -1.28 5.94
C ALA A 122 2.54 0.18 5.95
N ILE A 123 1.60 1.13 5.97
CA ILE A 123 1.90 2.56 6.04
C ILE A 123 2.57 2.90 7.37
N ARG A 124 2.07 2.38 8.49
CA ARG A 124 2.66 2.62 9.82
C ARG A 124 4.10 2.10 9.92
N PHE A 125 4.38 0.98 9.27
CA PHE A 125 5.74 0.42 9.16
C PHE A 125 6.64 1.36 8.35
N ILE A 126 6.23 1.77 7.14
CA ILE A 126 7.01 2.68 6.29
C ILE A 126 7.25 4.02 7.00
N THR A 127 6.19 4.64 7.52
CA THR A 127 6.28 5.95 8.17
C THR A 127 7.10 5.89 9.44
N GLY A 128 6.94 4.84 10.24
CA GLY A 128 7.73 4.63 11.46
C GLY A 128 9.22 4.54 11.16
N THR A 129 9.60 3.74 10.16
CA THR A 129 11.00 3.57 9.77
C THR A 129 11.57 4.86 9.17
N ALA A 130 10.85 5.53 8.27
CA ALA A 130 11.30 6.77 7.65
C ALA A 130 11.56 7.89 8.68
N VAL A 131 10.64 8.07 9.64
CA VAL A 131 10.79 9.06 10.71
C VAL A 131 11.93 8.70 11.66
N PHE A 132 12.06 7.42 12.03
CA PHE A 132 13.15 6.95 12.89
C PHE A 132 14.53 7.20 12.25
N VAL A 133 14.73 6.75 11.01
CA VAL A 133 16.00 6.88 10.28
C VAL A 133 16.39 8.34 10.08
N LYS A 134 15.41 9.24 9.91
CA LYS A 134 15.69 10.69 9.81
C LYS A 134 16.18 11.29 11.12
N LYS A 135 15.69 10.80 12.25
CA LYS A 135 16.06 11.28 13.60
C LYS A 135 17.38 10.71 14.11
N LEU A 136 17.95 9.69 13.46
CA LEU A 136 19.23 9.12 13.87
C LEU A 136 20.38 10.15 13.75
N PRO A 137 21.31 10.17 14.72
CA PRO A 137 22.52 10.98 14.64
C PRO A 137 23.32 10.67 13.37
N LYS A 138 23.96 11.68 12.77
CA LYS A 138 24.75 11.50 11.54
C LYS A 138 25.85 10.45 11.68
N GLU A 139 26.47 10.36 12.86
CA GLU A 139 27.51 9.39 13.22
C GLU A 139 27.00 7.95 13.21
N ALA A 140 25.74 7.73 13.59
CA ALA A 140 25.09 6.44 13.54
C ALA A 140 24.55 6.09 12.14
N THR A 141 24.84 6.89 11.10
CA THR A 141 24.35 6.67 9.71
C THR A 141 25.42 6.57 8.63
N LYS A 142 26.70 6.71 9.01
CA LYS A 142 27.86 6.36 8.19
C LYS A 142 27.90 4.84 8.01
#